data_AF-A0A1H2VP63-F1
#
_entry.id   AF-A0A1H2VP63-F1
#
_cell.length_a   1.000
_cell.length_b   1.000
_cell.length_c   1.000
_cell.angle_alpha   90.00
_cell.angle_beta   90.00
_cell.angle_gamma   90.00
#
_symmetry.space_group_name_H-M   'P 1'
#
loop_
_entity.id
_entity.type
_entity.pdbx_description
1 polymer ?
#
loop_
_entity_poly.entity_id
_entity_poly.type
_entity_poly.pdbx_seq_one_letter_code
_entity_poly.pdbx_strand_id
1 'polypeptide(L)'
;MPLDRDRERRRSGRLRIGCETTESKIDANEMDETGGAVEIRQIDQDLENVLALLREARYKQWVQNEKLAAVGELIAGVAHEINNPLAVMLGYVNLVTHELGPTVWSVRMEVDLIVQQIERIRKIIDSLLYIARPMDDVELLSPEATATLIQDSLGLVLDQAPGSRLKVCLDLQATCPVRIGRQDLQQVIVNLLVNAVHAVEATGGLIEVGSRDWEGRGILISVRDTGPGVPAHLIEKIFRPFFTTKGAGKGTGLGLSVSTGLIRRYGGALSLQETSEAGTEFHIRVLAEPVFDDEDTWLAQTLVSSLESRPRPASEYNARRRDSEPQSRHAAAQDDAMPKHFKDQDFLPLQIAVLTVSDTRTEENDTSGRCLVERAEAAGHRVMAKRIVPDDIYRMRAAFSEWIADPEIQVILSTGGTGVTGRDSTPEAVAPLLDKPLEGFGELFRSFSLEEIGTSTLQSRALGGLANGTFIFCLPGSSGACRTAWDRILLAQLDSRTQPCNFAQLIPRLLER
;
A
#
# COMPACT_ATOMS: atom_id res chain seq x y z
N MET A 1 -62.09 -13.59 30.97
CA MET A 1 -62.50 -13.30 32.36
C MET A 1 -61.54 -14.03 33.30
N PRO A 2 -61.08 -13.39 34.38
CA PRO A 2 -59.68 -13.48 34.83
C PRO A 2 -59.52 -14.31 36.11
N LEU A 3 -58.31 -14.81 36.37
CA LEU A 3 -57.74 -14.93 37.71
C LEU A 3 -56.21 -14.89 37.58
N ASP A 4 -55.66 -13.68 37.66
CA ASP A 4 -54.22 -13.43 37.65
C ASP A 4 -53.67 -13.47 39.08
N ARG A 5 -52.48 -14.05 39.22
CA ARG A 5 -51.88 -14.51 40.46
C ARG A 5 -51.08 -13.40 41.14
N ASP A 6 -51.46 -13.13 42.37
CA ASP A 6 -50.66 -12.43 43.36
C ASP A 6 -49.79 -13.46 44.11
N ARG A 7 -48.45 -13.33 44.07
CA ARG A 7 -47.57 -13.41 45.25
C ARG A 7 -46.07 -13.28 44.94
N GLU A 8 -45.42 -12.56 45.85
CA GLU A 8 -43.98 -12.44 46.16
C GLU A 8 -43.20 -11.32 45.44
N ARG A 9 -43.31 -10.06 45.89
CA ARG A 9 -42.59 -9.39 47.01
C ARG A 9 -41.06 -9.24 46.86
N ARG A 10 -40.71 -7.96 46.60
CA ARG A 10 -39.75 -7.09 47.34
C ARG A 10 -38.25 -7.26 47.06
N ARG A 11 -37.70 -6.26 46.35
CA ARG A 11 -36.85 -5.17 46.91
C ARG A 11 -36.53 -4.14 45.82
N SER A 12 -37.31 -3.05 45.77
CA SER A 12 -36.82 -1.77 45.24
C SER A 12 -37.26 -0.69 46.23
N GLY A 13 -36.30 -0.22 47.02
CA GLY A 13 -36.49 0.86 47.98
C GLY A 13 -36.56 2.18 47.24
N ARG A 14 -37.77 2.69 47.01
CA ARG A 14 -38.01 4.13 46.84
C ARG A 14 -37.72 4.81 48.18
N LEU A 15 -36.68 5.64 48.22
CA LEU A 15 -36.56 6.64 49.27
C LEU A 15 -37.73 7.61 49.13
N ARG A 16 -38.48 7.76 50.23
CA ARG A 16 -39.51 8.77 50.42
C ARG A 16 -38.84 10.13 50.60
N ILE A 17 -39.23 11.12 49.81
CA ILE A 17 -39.08 12.52 50.21
C ILE A 17 -40.28 12.83 51.11
N GLY A 18 -40.00 13.13 52.38
CA GLY A 18 -40.99 13.63 53.32
C GLY A 18 -41.35 15.07 52.96
N CYS A 19 -42.63 15.33 52.76
CA CYS A 19 -43.20 16.67 52.79
C CYS A 19 -43.77 16.87 54.19
N GLU A 20 -43.02 17.55 55.06
CA GLU A 20 -43.61 18.24 56.20
C GLU A 20 -44.09 19.60 55.70
N THR A 21 -45.41 19.77 55.73
CA THR A 21 -46.10 21.04 55.54
C THR A 21 -45.60 22.07 56.53
N THR A 22 -44.91 23.10 56.03
CA THR A 22 -44.91 24.43 56.64
C THR A 22 -45.48 25.40 55.62
N GLU A 23 -46.74 25.78 55.83
CA GLU A 23 -47.36 26.89 55.14
C GLU A 23 -46.57 28.16 55.46
N SER A 24 -45.89 28.71 54.46
CA SER A 24 -45.40 30.08 54.49
C SER A 24 -45.60 30.65 53.11
N LYS A 25 -46.63 31.50 53.02
CA LYS A 25 -46.92 32.35 51.86
C LYS A 25 -45.64 33.09 51.47
N ILE A 26 -45.10 32.75 50.30
CA ILE A 26 -44.15 33.59 49.59
C ILE A 26 -44.78 33.83 48.22
N ASP A 27 -44.94 35.10 47.93
CA ASP A 27 -45.59 35.64 46.74
C ASP A 27 -45.01 35.04 45.45
N ALA A 28 -45.91 34.80 44.51
CA ALA A 28 -45.61 34.41 43.15
C ALA A 28 -44.75 35.49 42.48
N ASN A 29 -43.43 35.28 42.49
CA ASN A 29 -42.49 35.94 41.59
C ASN A 29 -42.01 34.91 40.57
N GLU A 30 -42.18 35.28 39.31
CA GLU A 30 -41.69 34.66 38.08
C GLU A 30 -40.30 34.02 38.28
N MET A 31 -40.27 32.69 38.40
CA MET A 31 -39.05 31.89 38.26
C MET A 31 -39.15 31.08 36.98
N ASP A 32 -38.74 31.71 35.89
CA ASP A 32 -37.90 31.17 34.81
C ASP A 32 -38.01 29.66 34.48
N GLU A 33 -39.22 29.17 34.19
CA GLU A 33 -39.42 27.83 33.58
C GLU A 33 -38.88 27.77 32.13
N THR A 34 -38.52 28.92 31.55
CA THR A 34 -38.04 29.04 30.18
C THR A 34 -36.52 28.86 30.09
N GLY A 35 -35.74 29.37 31.05
CA GLY A 35 -34.28 29.23 31.09
C GLY A 35 -33.78 27.78 31.17
N GLY A 36 -34.34 26.96 32.07
CA GLY A 36 -33.93 25.56 32.23
C GLY A 36 -34.28 24.66 31.04
N ALA A 37 -35.41 24.92 30.37
CA ALA A 37 -35.78 24.19 29.15
C ALA A 37 -34.92 24.60 27.94
N VAL A 38 -34.41 25.83 27.92
CA VAL A 38 -33.45 26.31 26.91
C VAL A 38 -32.07 25.72 27.17
N GLU A 39 -31.58 25.67 28.41
CA GLU A 39 -30.30 25.04 28.76
C GLU A 39 -30.27 23.54 28.45
N ILE A 40 -31.35 22.80 28.76
CA ILE A 40 -31.43 21.36 28.45
C ILE A 40 -31.41 21.12 26.93
N ARG A 41 -32.16 21.92 26.15
CA ARG A 41 -32.14 21.82 24.68
C ARG A 41 -30.77 22.19 24.10
N GLN A 42 -30.08 23.16 24.69
CA GLN A 42 -28.75 23.55 24.26
C GLN A 42 -27.74 22.43 24.52
N ILE A 43 -27.81 21.78 25.69
CA ILE A 43 -26.95 20.62 26.03
C ILE A 43 -27.24 19.43 25.11
N ASP A 44 -28.51 19.13 24.82
CA ASP A 44 -28.88 18.06 23.88
C ASP A 44 -28.35 18.35 22.47
N GLN A 45 -28.44 19.60 22.00
CA GLN A 45 -27.90 20.00 20.70
C GLN A 45 -26.37 19.93 20.65
N ASP A 46 -25.69 20.35 21.71
CA ASP A 46 -24.23 20.26 21.82
C ASP A 46 -23.77 18.78 21.89
N LEU A 47 -24.52 17.93 22.59
CA LEU A 47 -24.27 16.50 22.64
C LEU A 47 -24.45 15.84 21.26
N GLU A 48 -25.49 16.19 20.52
CA GLU A 48 -25.70 15.71 19.14
C GLU A 48 -24.56 16.15 18.21
N ASN A 49 -24.09 17.40 18.34
CA ASN A 49 -22.96 17.91 17.57
C ASN A 49 -21.66 17.15 17.88
N VAL A 50 -21.38 16.89 19.16
CA VAL A 50 -20.21 16.10 19.59
C VAL A 50 -20.31 14.65 19.09
N LEU A 51 -21.49 14.03 19.17
CA LEU A 51 -21.71 12.68 18.65
C LEU A 51 -21.56 12.60 17.13
N ALA A 52 -22.01 13.63 16.39
CA ALA A 52 -21.83 13.72 14.95
C ALA A 52 -20.34 13.84 14.58
N LEU A 53 -19.60 14.72 15.26
CA LEU A 53 -18.15 14.87 15.07
C LEU A 53 -17.39 13.58 15.39
N LEU A 54 -17.74 12.89 16.48
CA LEU A 54 -17.15 11.60 16.85
C LEU A 54 -17.44 10.51 15.82
N ARG A 55 -18.66 10.46 15.27
CA ARG A 55 -19.01 9.52 14.20
C ARG A 55 -18.27 9.82 12.92
N GLU A 56 -18.15 11.09 12.55
CA GLU A 56 -17.40 11.51 11.36
C GLU A 56 -15.91 11.19 11.49
N ALA A 57 -15.32 11.44 12.67
CA ALA A 57 -13.94 11.08 12.96
C ALA A 57 -13.72 9.55 12.91
N ARG A 58 -14.61 8.77 13.54
CA ARG A 58 -14.57 7.30 13.47
C ARG A 58 -14.76 6.76 12.06
N TYR A 59 -15.66 7.35 11.27
CA TYR A 59 -15.90 6.95 9.89
C TYR A 59 -14.68 7.24 9.00
N LYS A 60 -14.05 8.42 9.17
CA LYS A 60 -12.81 8.77 8.49
C LYS A 60 -11.66 7.83 8.87
N GLN A 61 -11.52 7.50 10.16
CA GLN A 61 -10.56 6.49 10.62
C GLN A 61 -10.87 5.10 10.04
N TRP A 62 -12.14 4.69 10.04
CA TRP A 62 -12.56 3.38 9.52
C TRP A 62 -12.27 3.24 8.02
N VAL A 63 -12.61 4.24 7.21
CA VAL A 63 -12.29 4.24 5.77
C VAL A 63 -10.78 4.21 5.52
N GLN A 64 -9.98 4.83 6.39
CA GLN A 64 -8.53 4.78 6.27
C GLN A 64 -7.96 3.42 6.69
N ASN A 65 -8.44 2.82 7.79
CA ASN A 65 -8.03 1.49 8.21
C ASN A 65 -8.39 0.43 7.17
N GLU A 66 -9.59 0.51 6.58
CA GLU A 66 -10.00 -0.40 5.51
C GLU A 66 -9.09 -0.27 4.26
N LYS A 67 -8.75 0.97 3.87
CA LYS A 67 -7.80 1.23 2.78
C LYS A 67 -6.43 0.67 3.07
N LEU A 68 -5.97 0.76 4.31
CA LEU A 68 -4.65 0.28 4.70
C LEU A 68 -4.59 -1.24 4.84
N ALA A 69 -5.67 -1.88 5.28
CA ALA A 69 -5.82 -3.32 5.25
C ALA A 69 -5.77 -3.84 3.80
N ALA A 70 -6.51 -3.22 2.89
CA ALA A 70 -6.48 -3.56 1.47
C ALA A 70 -5.11 -3.31 0.81
N VAL A 71 -4.46 -2.18 1.13
CA VAL A 71 -3.09 -1.89 0.69
C VAL A 71 -2.10 -2.88 1.31
N GLY A 72 -2.31 -3.30 2.56
CA GLY A 72 -1.54 -4.33 3.24
C GLY A 72 -1.63 -5.67 2.53
N GLU A 73 -2.83 -6.19 2.27
CA GLU A 73 -3.02 -7.44 1.52
C GLU A 73 -2.41 -7.41 0.13
N LEU A 74 -2.59 -6.30 -0.60
CA LEU A 74 -1.97 -6.11 -1.91
C LEU A 74 -0.44 -6.06 -1.82
N ILE A 75 0.10 -5.34 -0.84
CA ILE A 75 1.54 -5.30 -0.60
C ILE A 75 2.05 -6.70 -0.24
N ALA A 76 1.31 -7.49 0.54
CA ALA A 76 1.66 -8.88 0.87
C ALA A 76 1.74 -9.78 -0.36
N GLY A 77 0.74 -9.73 -1.22
CA GLY A 77 0.72 -10.48 -2.49
C GLY A 77 1.83 -10.04 -3.44
N VAL A 78 1.93 -8.74 -3.72
CA VAL A 78 2.94 -8.15 -4.60
C VAL A 78 4.35 -8.41 -4.08
N ALA A 79 4.55 -8.33 -2.77
CA ALA A 79 5.84 -8.62 -2.16
C ALA A 79 6.25 -10.08 -2.29
N HIS A 80 5.32 -11.02 -2.12
CA HIS A 80 5.59 -12.43 -2.35
C HIS A 80 5.97 -12.68 -3.82
N GLU A 81 5.24 -12.06 -4.75
CA GLU A 81 5.48 -12.17 -6.19
C GLU A 81 6.75 -11.47 -6.68
N ILE A 82 7.25 -10.43 -5.98
CA ILE A 82 8.53 -9.79 -6.32
C ILE A 82 9.71 -10.46 -5.58
N ASN A 83 9.52 -10.91 -4.34
CA ASN A 83 10.57 -11.64 -3.61
C ASN A 83 10.96 -12.94 -4.33
N ASN A 84 10.01 -13.60 -4.98
CA ASN A 84 10.27 -14.82 -5.75
C ASN A 84 11.26 -14.64 -6.92
N PRO A 85 11.04 -13.74 -7.90
CA PRO A 85 11.99 -13.50 -8.97
C PRO A 85 13.31 -12.90 -8.46
N LEU A 86 13.29 -12.07 -7.40
CA LEU A 86 14.52 -11.57 -6.78
C LEU A 86 15.37 -12.70 -6.18
N ALA A 87 14.75 -13.65 -5.49
CA ALA A 87 15.43 -14.81 -4.94
C ALA A 87 16.05 -15.69 -6.05
N VAL A 88 15.33 -15.87 -7.17
CA VAL A 88 15.82 -16.59 -8.35
C VAL A 88 17.01 -15.86 -8.99
N MET A 89 16.91 -14.55 -9.21
CA MET A 89 18.00 -13.73 -9.75
C MET A 89 19.23 -13.76 -8.84
N LEU A 90 19.04 -13.63 -7.52
CA LEU A 90 20.12 -13.73 -6.54
C LEU A 90 20.77 -15.13 -6.58
N GLY A 91 19.97 -16.17 -6.71
CA GLY A 91 20.43 -17.55 -6.83
C GLY A 91 21.31 -17.76 -8.07
N TYR A 92 20.87 -17.31 -9.24
CA TYR A 92 21.66 -17.41 -10.47
C TYR A 92 22.92 -16.57 -10.42
N VAL A 93 22.84 -15.37 -9.84
CA VAL A 93 24.00 -14.52 -9.65
C VAL A 93 25.03 -15.20 -8.74
N ASN A 94 24.60 -15.73 -7.59
CA ASN A 94 25.50 -16.45 -6.68
C ASN A 94 26.11 -17.70 -7.34
N LEU A 95 25.33 -18.43 -8.16
CA LEU A 95 25.82 -19.57 -8.93
C LEU A 95 26.88 -19.15 -9.94
N VAL A 96 26.66 -18.05 -10.67
CA VAL A 96 27.63 -17.47 -11.59
C VAL A 96 28.90 -17.06 -10.85
N THR A 97 28.79 -16.42 -9.68
CA THR A 97 29.94 -16.06 -8.84
C THR A 97 30.71 -17.30 -8.36
N HIS A 98 30.00 -18.39 -8.05
CA HIS A 98 30.59 -19.63 -7.56
C HIS A 98 31.31 -20.42 -8.68
N GLU A 99 30.67 -20.58 -9.84
CA GLU A 99 31.18 -21.31 -11.01
C GLU A 99 32.36 -20.60 -11.69
N LEU A 100 32.35 -19.26 -11.72
CA LEU A 100 33.43 -18.48 -12.34
C LEU A 100 34.73 -18.49 -11.51
N GLY A 101 34.66 -18.85 -10.22
CA GLY A 101 35.81 -18.90 -9.32
C GLY A 101 36.57 -17.55 -9.21
N PRO A 102 37.80 -17.53 -8.66
CA PRO A 102 38.57 -16.30 -8.48
C PRO A 102 39.12 -15.67 -9.78
N THR A 103 38.85 -16.25 -10.96
CA THR A 103 39.66 -16.03 -12.17
C THR A 103 39.06 -15.07 -13.21
N VAL A 104 37.95 -14.36 -12.92
CA VAL A 104 37.46 -13.31 -13.83
C VAL A 104 37.24 -11.99 -13.08
N TRP A 105 38.25 -11.12 -13.17
CA TRP A 105 38.25 -9.78 -12.55
C TRP A 105 37.37 -8.76 -13.31
N SER A 106 36.87 -9.08 -14.51
CA SER A 106 36.26 -8.09 -15.41
C SER A 106 34.77 -7.83 -15.22
N VAL A 107 34.04 -8.73 -14.53
CA VAL A 107 32.58 -8.57 -14.29
C VAL A 107 32.17 -8.71 -12.81
N ARG A 108 33.15 -8.94 -11.92
CA ARG A 108 32.88 -9.17 -10.50
C ARG A 108 32.18 -7.97 -9.85
N MET A 109 32.58 -6.76 -10.22
CA MET A 109 31.96 -5.53 -9.72
C MET A 109 30.50 -5.41 -10.18
N GLU A 110 30.21 -5.74 -11.44
CA GLU A 110 28.88 -5.72 -12.04
C GLU A 110 27.96 -6.74 -11.37
N VAL A 111 28.48 -7.93 -11.10
CA VAL A 111 27.79 -8.99 -10.37
C VAL A 111 27.48 -8.56 -8.94
N ASP A 112 28.46 -8.00 -8.21
CA ASP A 112 28.28 -7.48 -6.86
C ASP A 112 27.25 -6.34 -6.84
N LEU A 113 27.24 -5.46 -7.85
CA LEU A 113 26.25 -4.40 -8.00
C LEU A 113 24.83 -4.94 -8.22
N ILE A 114 24.67 -6.02 -9.01
CA ILE A 114 23.38 -6.68 -9.22
C ILE A 114 22.86 -7.27 -7.91
N VAL A 115 23.70 -8.00 -7.16
CA VAL A 115 23.36 -8.52 -5.82
C VAL A 115 22.89 -7.39 -4.91
N GLN A 116 23.66 -6.31 -4.82
CA GLN A 116 23.34 -5.17 -3.98
C GLN A 116 21.99 -4.52 -4.36
N GLN A 117 21.65 -4.44 -5.65
CA GLN A 117 20.35 -3.92 -6.06
C GLN A 117 19.21 -4.90 -5.75
N ILE A 118 19.41 -6.20 -5.94
CA ILE A 118 18.41 -7.22 -5.60
C ILE A 118 18.09 -7.20 -4.09
N GLU A 119 19.13 -7.19 -3.25
CA GLU A 119 18.96 -7.09 -1.80
C GLU A 119 18.32 -5.78 -1.37
N ARG A 120 18.60 -4.68 -2.08
CA ARG A 120 17.96 -3.39 -1.82
C ARG A 120 16.48 -3.43 -2.13
N ILE A 121 16.08 -4.03 -3.26
CA ILE A 121 14.67 -4.18 -3.61
C ILE A 121 13.98 -5.07 -2.56
N ARG A 122 14.62 -6.16 -2.14
CA ARG A 122 14.12 -7.03 -1.07
C ARG A 122 13.90 -6.27 0.24
N LYS A 123 14.87 -5.44 0.66
CA LYS A 123 14.73 -4.59 1.86
C LYS A 123 13.58 -3.59 1.76
N ILE A 124 13.34 -3.01 0.58
CA ILE A 124 12.21 -2.10 0.35
C ILE A 124 10.89 -2.86 0.46
N ILE A 125 10.81 -4.05 -0.14
CA ILE A 125 9.64 -4.91 -0.09
C ILE A 125 9.36 -5.37 1.35
N ASP A 126 10.37 -5.88 2.06
CA ASP A 126 10.25 -6.30 3.45
C ASP A 126 9.80 -5.12 4.36
N SER A 127 10.25 -3.89 4.04
CA SER A 127 9.81 -2.67 4.73
C SER A 127 8.35 -2.31 4.48
N LEU A 128 7.82 -2.63 3.29
CA LEU A 128 6.41 -2.42 2.93
C LEU A 128 5.53 -3.53 3.52
N LEU A 129 6.02 -4.78 3.49
CA LEU A 129 5.36 -5.98 4.01
C LEU A 129 5.04 -5.92 5.51
N TYR A 130 5.80 -5.14 6.27
CA TYR A 130 5.54 -4.96 7.71
C TYR A 130 4.11 -4.49 7.99
N ILE A 131 3.50 -3.69 7.09
CA ILE A 131 2.12 -3.20 7.22
C ILE A 131 1.09 -4.34 7.15
N ALA A 132 1.46 -5.49 6.58
CA ALA A 132 0.53 -6.55 6.20
C ALA A 132 0.74 -7.87 6.96
N ARG A 133 1.76 -7.98 7.80
CA ARG A 133 2.05 -9.24 8.52
C ARG A 133 1.04 -9.44 9.67
N PRO A 134 0.35 -10.59 9.78
CA PRO A 134 -0.49 -10.93 10.93
C PRO A 134 0.31 -10.91 12.24
N MET A 135 -0.34 -10.59 13.36
CA MET A 135 0.26 -10.44 14.71
C MET A 135 0.55 -11.77 15.43
N ASP A 136 0.81 -12.85 14.71
CA ASP A 136 0.81 -14.20 15.28
C ASP A 136 2.14 -14.58 15.99
N ASP A 137 3.21 -13.80 15.80
CA ASP A 137 4.58 -14.11 16.27
C ASP A 137 4.98 -13.38 17.58
N VAL A 138 4.03 -13.03 18.45
CA VAL A 138 4.35 -12.38 19.74
C VAL A 138 4.79 -13.41 20.79
N GLU A 139 6.09 -13.46 21.09
CA GLU A 139 6.65 -14.34 22.11
C GLU A 139 7.10 -13.58 23.37
N LEU A 140 7.10 -14.27 24.52
CA LEU A 140 7.65 -13.74 25.78
C LEU A 140 9.16 -13.97 25.78
N LEU A 141 9.92 -12.89 25.57
CA LEU A 141 11.38 -12.91 25.65
C LEU A 141 11.83 -12.75 27.11
N SER A 142 12.61 -13.72 27.58
CA SER A 142 13.30 -13.59 28.87
C SER A 142 14.40 -12.52 28.80
N PRO A 143 14.88 -12.02 29.96
CA PRO A 143 16.02 -11.10 30.00
C PRO A 143 17.27 -11.68 29.30
N GLU A 144 17.55 -12.97 29.50
CA GLU A 144 18.69 -13.66 28.88
C GLU A 144 18.50 -13.80 27.37
N ALA A 145 17.28 -14.11 26.91
CA ALA A 145 16.96 -14.19 25.50
C ALA A 145 17.12 -12.81 24.82
N THR A 146 16.71 -11.74 25.49
CA THR A 146 16.88 -10.37 25.01
C THR A 146 18.35 -9.97 24.94
N ALA A 147 19.14 -10.28 25.98
CA ALA A 147 20.56 -10.03 25.98
C ALA A 147 21.29 -10.79 24.86
N THR A 148 20.94 -12.06 24.67
CA THR A 148 21.45 -12.90 23.57
C THR A 148 21.09 -12.30 22.21
N LEU A 149 19.84 -11.83 22.04
CA LEU A 149 19.41 -11.20 20.79
C LEU A 149 20.23 -9.95 20.45
N ILE A 150 20.54 -9.11 21.45
CA ILE A 150 21.37 -7.93 21.28
C ILE A 150 22.81 -8.33 20.88
N GLN A 151 23.36 -9.34 21.53
CA GLN A 151 24.70 -9.87 21.24
C GLN A 151 24.80 -10.48 19.83
N ASP A 152 23.82 -11.30 19.43
CA ASP A 152 23.74 -11.92 18.10
C ASP A 152 23.62 -10.83 17.02
N SER A 153 22.79 -9.81 17.26
CA SER A 153 22.61 -8.68 16.35
C SER A 153 23.91 -7.89 16.17
N LEU A 154 24.67 -7.71 17.25
CA LEU A 154 25.98 -7.07 17.18
C LEU A 154 26.98 -7.93 16.40
N GLY A 155 27.04 -9.24 16.64
CA GLY A 155 27.91 -10.16 15.91
C GLY A 155 27.67 -10.10 14.40
N LEU A 156 26.39 -10.16 14.00
CA LEU A 156 25.99 -10.05 12.59
C LEU A 156 26.46 -8.77 11.90
N VAL A 157 26.44 -7.64 12.61
CA VAL A 157 26.83 -6.34 12.05
C VAL A 157 28.36 -6.20 12.02
N LEU A 158 29.06 -6.70 13.04
CA LEU A 158 30.52 -6.65 13.10
C LEU A 158 31.18 -7.50 12.02
N ASP A 159 30.61 -8.68 11.71
CA ASP A 159 31.11 -9.55 10.63
C ASP A 159 31.05 -8.89 9.24
N GLN A 160 30.13 -7.93 9.05
CA GLN A 160 29.98 -7.17 7.81
C GLN A 160 30.91 -5.95 7.72
N ALA A 161 31.63 -5.61 8.80
CA ALA A 161 32.57 -4.48 8.87
C ALA A 161 34.01 -4.89 9.25
N PRO A 162 34.63 -5.86 8.55
CA PRO A 162 35.97 -6.34 8.87
C PRO A 162 37.03 -5.25 8.63
N GLY A 163 37.84 -4.96 9.65
CA GLY A 163 38.96 -4.00 9.57
C GLY A 163 38.67 -2.58 10.09
N SER A 164 37.48 -2.33 10.62
CA SER A 164 37.14 -1.07 11.29
C SER A 164 37.88 -0.93 12.64
N ARG A 165 38.35 0.29 12.99
CA ARG A 165 38.91 0.61 14.32
C ARG A 165 37.78 0.80 15.34
N LEU A 166 36.86 -0.16 15.39
CA LEU A 166 35.65 -0.08 16.18
C LEU A 166 35.90 -0.67 17.58
N LYS A 167 35.53 0.07 18.61
CA LYS A 167 35.40 -0.44 19.97
C LYS A 167 33.93 -0.64 20.27
N VAL A 168 33.59 -1.74 20.93
CA VAL A 168 32.22 -2.00 21.35
C VAL A 168 32.19 -2.23 22.86
N CYS A 169 31.25 -1.56 23.53
CA CYS A 169 30.96 -1.75 24.95
C CYS A 169 29.53 -2.27 25.09
N LEU A 170 29.35 -3.32 25.88
CA LEU A 170 28.05 -3.90 26.20
C LEU A 170 27.78 -3.75 27.69
N ASP A 171 26.64 -3.13 28.05
CA ASP A 171 26.14 -3.06 29.42
C ASP A 171 24.68 -3.50 29.48
N LEU A 172 24.46 -4.82 29.53
CA LEU A 172 23.13 -5.43 29.46
C LEU A 172 22.64 -5.79 30.87
N GLN A 173 21.85 -4.91 31.48
CA GLN A 173 21.39 -5.00 32.87
C GLN A 173 19.87 -5.09 33.01
N ALA A 174 19.12 -5.24 31.91
CA ALA A 174 17.68 -5.43 31.99
C ALA A 174 17.34 -6.77 32.66
N THR A 175 16.34 -6.77 33.56
CA THR A 175 15.85 -7.95 34.27
C THR A 175 14.37 -8.23 34.02
N CYS A 176 13.66 -7.28 33.39
CA CYS A 176 12.26 -7.42 33.02
C CYS A 176 12.10 -8.23 31.72
N PRO A 177 11.23 -9.26 31.68
CA PRO A 177 10.85 -9.90 30.42
C PRO A 177 9.91 -9.01 29.61
N VAL A 178 9.91 -9.17 28.29
CA VAL A 178 9.04 -8.41 27.37
C VAL A 178 8.36 -9.30 26.36
N ARG A 179 7.13 -8.95 25.96
CA ARG A 179 6.43 -9.66 24.89
C ARG A 179 6.49 -8.87 23.59
N ILE A 180 7.26 -9.39 22.64
CA ILE A 180 7.54 -8.77 21.35
C ILE A 180 7.99 -9.85 20.36
N GLY A 181 7.73 -9.64 19.06
CA GLY A 181 8.28 -10.52 18.02
C GLY A 181 9.80 -10.44 18.01
N ARG A 182 10.49 -11.59 18.18
CA ARG A 182 11.95 -11.63 18.18
C ARG A 182 12.57 -11.13 16.89
N GLN A 183 12.00 -11.49 15.74
CA GLN A 183 12.47 -11.00 14.44
C GLN A 183 12.31 -9.48 14.32
N ASP A 184 11.18 -8.94 14.79
CA ASP A 184 10.88 -7.51 14.77
C ASP A 184 11.87 -6.73 15.64
N LEU A 185 12.11 -7.19 16.88
CA LEU A 185 13.09 -6.57 17.76
C LEU A 185 14.52 -6.68 17.20
N GLN A 186 14.90 -7.83 16.65
CA GLN A 186 16.20 -8.04 16.02
C GLN A 186 16.41 -7.07 14.85
N GLN A 187 15.41 -6.89 13.99
CA GLN A 187 15.47 -5.99 12.85
C GLN A 187 15.68 -4.53 13.29
N VAL A 188 15.02 -4.09 14.36
CA VAL A 188 15.21 -2.75 14.93
C VAL A 188 16.64 -2.58 15.44
N ILE A 189 17.14 -3.55 16.21
CA ILE A 189 18.49 -3.52 16.77
C ILE A 189 19.54 -3.49 15.65
N VAL A 190 19.46 -4.42 14.69
CA VAL A 190 20.39 -4.49 13.54
C VAL A 190 20.37 -3.17 12.77
N ASN A 191 19.20 -2.59 12.51
CA ASN A 191 19.12 -1.32 11.79
C ASN A 191 19.81 -0.17 12.53
N LEU A 192 19.62 -0.04 13.86
CA LEU A 192 20.33 0.97 14.65
C LEU A 192 21.83 0.72 14.70
N LEU A 193 22.27 -0.52 14.88
CA LEU A 193 23.69 -0.89 14.89
C LEU A 193 24.36 -0.63 13.55
N VAL A 194 23.71 -0.95 12.42
CA VAL A 194 24.21 -0.63 11.09
C VAL A 194 24.32 0.88 10.91
N ASN A 195 23.38 1.67 11.43
CA ASN A 195 23.48 3.13 11.38
C ASN A 195 24.63 3.67 12.24
N ALA A 196 24.82 3.12 13.45
CA ALA A 196 25.92 3.44 14.35
C ALA A 196 27.29 3.13 13.71
N VAL A 197 27.46 1.93 13.14
CA VAL A 197 28.71 1.52 12.46
C VAL A 197 29.03 2.45 11.29
N HIS A 198 28.04 2.76 10.44
CA HIS A 198 28.25 3.70 9.35
C HIS A 198 28.62 5.12 9.83
N ALA A 199 28.12 5.55 10.99
CA ALA A 199 28.43 6.87 11.52
C ALA A 199 29.89 7.00 11.97
N VAL A 200 30.50 5.91 12.44
CA VAL A 200 31.89 5.87 12.93
C VAL A 200 32.88 5.24 11.96
N GLU A 201 32.41 4.76 10.79
CA GLU A 201 33.22 4.03 9.80
C GLU A 201 34.46 4.82 9.36
N ALA A 202 34.31 6.13 9.15
CA ALA A 202 35.39 6.99 8.66
C ALA A 202 36.43 7.35 9.74
N THR A 203 36.02 7.51 10.99
CA THR A 203 36.87 8.02 12.08
C THR A 203 37.43 6.90 12.95
N GLY A 204 36.82 5.72 12.92
CA GLY A 204 36.89 4.79 14.05
C GLY A 204 36.12 5.37 15.24
N GLY A 205 35.65 4.52 16.13
CA GLY A 205 34.80 4.99 17.22
C GLY A 205 34.40 3.91 18.20
N LEU A 206 33.69 4.35 19.22
CA LEU A 206 33.02 3.53 20.21
C LEU A 206 31.53 3.42 19.86
N ILE A 207 31.01 2.19 19.91
CA ILE A 207 29.59 1.90 19.97
C ILE A 207 29.30 1.33 21.36
N GLU A 208 28.34 1.92 22.07
CA GLU A 208 27.87 1.45 23.37
C GLU A 208 26.45 0.95 23.21
N VAL A 209 26.20 -0.29 23.64
CA VAL A 209 24.86 -0.88 23.65
C VAL A 209 24.49 -1.24 25.07
N GLY A 210 23.40 -0.68 25.56
CA GLY A 210 22.92 -0.87 26.92
C GLY A 210 21.52 -1.47 26.97
N SER A 211 21.22 -2.20 28.04
CA SER A 211 19.83 -2.52 28.39
C SER A 211 19.58 -2.29 29.88
N ARG A 212 18.45 -1.68 30.24
CA ARG A 212 18.01 -1.45 31.63
C ARG A 212 16.51 -1.62 31.76
N ASP A 213 16.03 -1.81 32.98
CA ASP A 213 14.59 -1.80 33.25
C ASP A 213 14.02 -0.38 33.13
N TRP A 214 12.91 -0.25 32.43
CA TRP A 214 12.22 1.02 32.21
C TRP A 214 11.12 1.21 33.26
N GLU A 215 11.52 1.56 34.47
CA GLU A 215 10.62 1.98 35.57
C GLU A 215 9.44 1.01 35.82
N GLY A 216 9.67 -0.30 35.65
CA GLY A 216 8.63 -1.33 35.80
C GLY A 216 7.60 -1.40 34.67
N ARG A 217 7.74 -0.60 33.61
CA ARG A 217 6.89 -0.64 32.41
C ARG A 217 7.39 -1.61 31.34
N GLY A 218 8.67 -1.98 31.39
CA GLY A 218 9.33 -2.88 30.45
C GLY A 218 10.83 -2.66 30.46
N ILE A 219 11.46 -2.70 29.28
CA ILE A 219 12.90 -2.49 29.13
C ILE A 219 13.21 -1.27 28.25
N LEU A 220 14.38 -0.70 28.50
CA LEU A 220 15.01 0.32 27.69
C LEU A 220 16.29 -0.26 27.09
N ILE A 221 16.41 -0.26 25.77
CA ILE A 221 17.64 -0.60 25.05
C ILE A 221 18.22 0.71 24.49
N SER A 222 19.48 1.00 24.79
CA SER A 222 20.20 2.15 24.25
C SER A 222 21.25 1.71 23.24
N VAL A 223 21.37 2.46 22.14
CA VAL A 223 22.44 2.32 21.16
C VAL A 223 23.07 3.70 20.98
N ARG A 224 24.32 3.84 21.41
CA ARG A 224 25.09 5.08 21.34
C ARG A 224 26.30 4.89 20.44
N ASP A 225 26.51 5.82 19.52
CA ASP A 225 27.72 5.92 18.71
C ASP A 225 28.47 7.22 19.01
N THR A 226 29.73 7.27 18.59
CA THR A 226 30.62 8.44 18.70
C THR A 226 30.85 9.09 17.33
N GLY A 227 29.86 8.98 16.44
CA GLY A 227 29.88 9.58 15.11
C GLY A 227 29.57 11.08 15.14
N PRO A 228 29.43 11.72 13.96
CA PRO A 228 29.34 13.18 13.83
C PRO A 228 28.02 13.80 14.30
N GLY A 229 27.08 13.00 14.81
CA GLY A 229 25.77 13.48 15.20
C GLY A 229 24.79 13.70 14.04
N VAL A 230 23.53 13.90 14.39
CA VAL A 230 22.47 14.38 13.52
C VAL A 230 22.35 15.91 13.64
N PRO A 231 22.46 16.68 12.54
CA PRO A 231 22.23 18.12 12.55
C PRO A 231 20.82 18.50 13.03
N ALA A 232 20.69 19.57 13.81
CA ALA A 232 19.41 19.97 14.44
C ALA A 232 18.23 20.09 13.46
N HIS A 233 18.46 20.64 12.27
CA HIS A 233 17.43 20.81 11.24
C HIS A 233 16.98 19.49 10.57
N LEU A 234 17.65 18.38 10.85
CA LEU A 234 17.34 17.05 10.30
C LEU A 234 16.69 16.11 11.33
N ILE A 235 16.69 16.45 12.62
CA ILE A 235 16.19 15.57 13.70
C ILE A 235 14.74 15.13 13.46
N GLU A 236 13.86 16.01 13.00
CA GLU A 236 12.48 15.63 12.67
C GLU A 236 12.35 14.89 11.34
N LYS A 237 13.37 14.99 10.47
CA LYS A 237 13.36 14.40 9.13
C LYS A 237 13.92 12.99 9.11
N ILE A 238 14.81 12.62 10.03
CA ILE A 238 15.44 11.27 10.04
C ILE A 238 14.43 10.12 10.23
N PHE A 239 13.27 10.41 10.84
CA PHE A 239 12.20 9.44 11.03
C PHE A 239 11.21 9.40 9.85
N ARG A 240 11.36 10.27 8.84
CA ARG A 240 10.50 10.28 7.66
C ARG A 240 10.90 9.16 6.69
N PRO A 241 9.94 8.44 6.10
CA PRO A 241 10.23 7.44 5.08
C PRO A 241 11.01 8.03 3.90
N PHE A 242 11.93 7.23 3.36
CA PHE A 242 12.81 7.57 2.23
C PHE A 242 13.78 8.73 2.48
N PHE A 243 13.82 9.30 3.68
CA PHE A 243 14.80 10.32 4.02
C PHE A 243 16.16 9.67 4.32
N THR A 244 17.20 10.09 3.62
CA THR A 244 18.56 9.64 3.88
C THR A 244 19.57 10.75 3.61
N THR A 245 20.58 10.84 4.47
CA THR A 245 21.76 11.69 4.29
C THR A 245 22.89 10.97 3.56
N LYS A 246 22.75 9.65 3.33
CA LYS A 246 23.72 8.85 2.58
C LYS A 246 23.53 9.13 1.08
N GLY A 247 24.63 9.29 0.34
CA GLY A 247 24.60 9.66 -1.09
C GLY A 247 23.66 8.77 -1.94
N ALA A 248 23.23 9.29 -3.09
CA ALA A 248 22.24 8.64 -3.97
C ALA A 248 22.55 7.15 -4.19
N GLY A 249 21.67 6.27 -3.68
CA GLY A 249 21.79 4.81 -3.81
C GLY A 249 22.43 4.07 -2.62
N LYS A 250 23.06 4.76 -1.66
CA LYS A 250 23.72 4.13 -0.49
C LYS A 250 22.81 3.94 0.73
N GLY A 251 21.65 4.59 0.77
CA GLY A 251 20.67 4.44 1.85
C GLY A 251 19.25 4.37 1.29
N THR A 252 18.42 3.47 1.83
CA THR A 252 16.99 3.39 1.48
C THR A 252 16.17 4.48 2.16
N GLY A 253 16.66 5.01 3.29
CA GLY A 253 15.93 5.98 4.12
C GLY A 253 14.70 5.41 4.80
N LEU A 254 14.56 4.08 4.85
CA LEU A 254 13.41 3.40 5.45
C LEU A 254 13.69 2.83 6.84
N GLY A 255 14.96 2.67 7.20
CA GLY A 255 15.35 1.99 8.44
C GLY A 255 14.68 2.57 9.68
N LEU A 256 14.94 3.85 9.98
CA LEU A 256 14.40 4.48 11.20
C LEU A 256 12.86 4.57 11.19
N SER A 257 12.24 4.86 10.04
CA SER A 257 10.77 4.89 9.95
C SER A 257 10.17 3.51 10.24
N VAL A 258 10.69 2.44 9.64
CA VAL A 258 10.23 1.07 9.86
C VAL A 258 10.47 0.66 11.32
N SER A 259 11.64 0.98 11.88
CA SER A 259 11.95 0.68 13.27
C SER A 259 11.00 1.39 14.25
N THR A 260 10.62 2.64 13.98
CA THR A 260 9.62 3.35 14.78
C THR A 260 8.25 2.68 14.69
N GLY A 261 7.82 2.26 13.49
CA GLY A 261 6.57 1.51 13.30
C GLY A 261 6.56 0.21 14.10
N LEU A 262 7.57 -0.64 13.89
CA LEU A 262 7.72 -1.94 14.54
C LEU A 262 7.58 -1.83 16.06
N ILE A 263 8.27 -0.87 16.69
CA ILE A 263 8.24 -0.71 18.15
C ILE A 263 6.90 -0.14 18.64
N ARG A 264 6.30 0.80 17.89
CA ARG A 264 4.99 1.38 18.22
C ARG A 264 3.86 0.36 18.16
N ARG A 265 3.94 -0.62 17.25
CA ARG A 265 2.99 -1.74 17.17
C ARG A 265 2.80 -2.46 18.50
N TYR A 266 3.85 -2.51 19.32
CA TYR A 266 3.83 -3.13 20.65
C TYR A 266 3.59 -2.10 21.79
N GLY A 267 3.18 -0.87 21.46
CA GLY A 267 2.98 0.23 22.41
C GLY A 267 4.29 0.86 22.90
N GLY A 268 5.42 0.47 22.30
CA GLY A 268 6.74 1.00 22.64
C GLY A 268 7.05 2.33 21.95
N ALA A 269 8.27 2.83 22.17
CA ALA A 269 8.76 4.03 21.49
C ALA A 269 10.23 3.94 21.10
N LEU A 270 10.54 4.27 19.85
CA LEU A 270 11.91 4.58 19.39
C LEU A 270 12.11 6.10 19.41
N SER A 271 13.19 6.57 20.03
CA SER A 271 13.48 8.01 20.14
C SER A 271 14.96 8.31 20.07
N LEU A 272 15.30 9.47 19.50
CA LEU A 272 16.62 10.07 19.60
C LEU A 272 16.70 10.81 20.95
N GLN A 273 17.66 10.48 21.80
CA GLN A 273 17.83 11.11 23.12
C GLN A 273 18.88 12.21 23.10
N GLU A 274 20.07 11.87 22.64
CA GLU A 274 21.20 12.79 22.59
C GLU A 274 21.81 12.77 21.18
N THR A 275 22.16 13.94 20.67
CA THR A 275 22.91 14.06 19.41
C THR A 275 23.81 15.29 19.47
N SER A 276 25.09 15.09 19.19
CA SER A 276 26.10 16.15 19.11
C SER A 276 27.25 15.71 18.21
N GLU A 277 28.25 16.57 18.03
CA GLU A 277 29.50 16.20 17.35
C GLU A 277 30.28 15.09 18.10
N ALA A 278 29.90 14.78 19.35
CA ALA A 278 30.49 13.70 20.14
C ALA A 278 29.76 12.35 19.99
N GLY A 279 28.63 12.31 19.29
CA GLY A 279 27.87 11.07 19.13
C GLY A 279 26.37 11.22 19.05
N THR A 280 25.70 10.10 18.79
CA THR A 280 24.24 9.97 18.72
C THR A 280 23.78 8.82 19.61
N GLU A 281 22.72 9.02 20.40
CA GLU A 281 22.11 7.98 21.23
C GLU A 281 20.62 7.79 20.89
N PHE A 282 20.26 6.56 20.53
CA PHE A 282 18.88 6.13 20.31
C PHE A 282 18.41 5.22 21.45
N HIS A 283 17.15 5.42 21.86
CA HIS A 283 16.48 4.64 22.89
C HIS A 283 15.30 3.88 22.29
N ILE A 284 15.31 2.55 22.45
CA ILE A 284 14.19 1.65 22.18
C ILE A 284 13.51 1.35 23.52
N ARG A 285 12.27 1.81 23.71
CA ARG A 285 11.44 1.47 24.87
C ARG A 285 10.46 0.38 24.47
N VAL A 286 10.57 -0.78 25.12
CA VAL A 286 9.70 -1.95 24.90
C VAL A 286 8.92 -2.21 26.18
N LEU A 287 7.60 -2.41 26.08
CA LEU A 287 6.76 -2.70 27.23
C LEU A 287 6.88 -4.16 27.66
N ALA A 288 6.72 -4.42 28.97
CA ALA A 288 6.66 -5.78 29.51
C ALA A 288 5.46 -6.53 28.94
N GLU A 289 4.30 -5.88 28.98
CA GLU A 289 3.08 -6.33 28.30
C GLU A 289 2.73 -5.31 27.21
N PRO A 290 2.65 -5.73 25.94
CA PRO A 290 2.43 -4.83 24.81
C PRO A 290 1.02 -4.26 24.88
N VAL A 291 0.94 -2.95 24.62
CA VAL A 291 -0.34 -2.29 24.32
C VAL A 291 -0.37 -2.17 22.82
N PHE A 292 -1.12 -3.06 22.17
CA PHE A 292 -1.23 -3.03 20.73
C PHE A 292 -1.96 -1.76 20.32
N ASP A 293 -1.27 -0.95 19.52
CA ASP A 293 -1.88 0.20 18.88
C ASP A 293 -2.61 -0.33 17.65
N ASP A 294 -3.95 -0.26 17.65
CA ASP A 294 -4.80 -0.60 16.50
C ASP A 294 -4.58 0.40 15.33
N GLU A 295 -3.74 1.42 15.56
CA GLU A 295 -3.23 2.34 14.56
C GLU A 295 -1.99 1.78 13.81
N ASP A 296 -2.16 0.65 13.11
CA ASP A 296 -1.33 0.31 11.93
C ASP A 296 -1.39 1.42 10.84
N THR A 297 -2.22 2.44 11.08
CA THR A 297 -2.51 3.62 10.29
C THR A 297 -1.34 4.59 10.12
N TRP A 298 -0.50 4.81 11.14
CA TRP A 298 0.49 5.91 11.10
C TRP A 298 1.57 5.74 10.04
N LEU A 299 2.21 4.56 9.96
CA LEU A 299 3.32 4.36 9.02
C LEU A 299 2.80 4.33 7.58
N ALA A 300 1.66 3.68 7.36
CA ALA A 300 1.09 3.55 6.05
C ALA A 300 0.48 4.87 5.55
N GLN A 301 -0.16 5.68 6.41
CA GLN A 301 -0.49 7.09 6.08
C GLN A 301 0.75 7.92 5.78
N THR A 302 1.83 7.76 6.54
CA THR A 302 3.08 8.50 6.33
C THR A 302 3.77 8.07 5.02
N LEU A 303 3.74 6.78 4.68
CA LEU A 303 4.27 6.25 3.43
C LEU A 303 3.44 6.69 2.24
N VAL A 304 2.10 6.59 2.30
CA VAL A 304 1.18 7.06 1.26
C VAL A 304 1.34 8.56 1.02
N SER A 305 1.30 9.38 2.08
CA SER A 305 1.53 10.83 1.95
C SER A 305 2.94 11.19 1.47
N SER A 306 3.96 10.40 1.80
CA SER A 306 5.33 10.60 1.29
C SER A 306 5.49 10.18 -0.18
N LEU A 307 4.74 9.16 -0.62
CA LEU A 307 4.67 8.76 -2.03
C LEU A 307 3.91 9.79 -2.87
N GLU A 308 2.84 10.37 -2.33
CA GLU A 308 2.03 11.42 -2.96
C GLU A 308 2.75 12.77 -3.01
N SER A 309 3.57 13.10 -2.01
CA SER A 309 4.29 14.38 -1.90
C SER A 309 5.66 14.40 -2.57
N ARG A 310 6.10 13.30 -3.20
CA ARG A 310 7.36 13.30 -3.96
C ARG A 310 7.25 14.26 -5.16
N PRO A 311 8.08 15.32 -5.23
CA PRO A 311 8.28 16.00 -6.49
C PRO A 311 8.83 14.97 -7.49
N ARG A 312 8.20 14.88 -8.67
CA ARG A 312 8.77 14.12 -9.79
C ARG A 312 10.23 14.57 -9.94
N PRO A 313 11.22 13.66 -9.96
CA PRO A 313 12.60 14.08 -10.12
C PRO A 313 12.73 14.87 -11.41
N ALA A 314 13.04 16.16 -11.27
CA ALA A 314 13.41 17.00 -12.38
C ALA A 314 14.63 16.34 -13.06
N SER A 315 14.60 16.35 -14.38
CA SER A 315 15.60 15.78 -15.27
C SER A 315 16.98 16.43 -15.11
N GLU A 316 17.71 16.11 -14.05
CA GLU A 316 19.08 16.60 -13.82
C GLU A 316 20.17 15.68 -14.39
N TYR A 317 19.81 14.69 -15.22
CA TYR A 317 20.79 13.84 -15.89
C TYR A 317 21.37 14.46 -17.19
N ASN A 318 20.89 15.62 -17.65
CA ASN A 318 21.27 16.18 -18.96
C ASN A 318 22.23 17.39 -18.94
N ALA A 319 22.71 17.83 -17.77
CA ALA A 319 23.44 19.12 -17.67
C ALA A 319 24.98 19.02 -17.64
N ARG A 320 25.61 17.84 -17.74
CA ARG A 320 27.08 17.71 -17.61
C ARG A 320 27.83 17.12 -18.81
N ARG A 321 27.27 17.24 -20.02
CA ARG A 321 27.91 16.68 -21.24
C ARG A 321 28.09 17.64 -22.43
N ARG A 322 27.96 18.94 -22.21
CA ARG A 322 28.46 19.94 -23.17
C ARG A 322 29.69 20.57 -22.57
N ASP A 323 30.85 20.08 -22.98
CA ASP A 323 32.15 20.79 -23.09
C ASP A 323 33.26 19.74 -23.20
N SER A 324 33.40 19.18 -24.41
CA SER A 324 34.66 18.65 -24.98
C SER A 324 34.35 17.85 -26.26
N GLU A 325 34.39 18.52 -27.41
CA GLU A 325 34.82 17.87 -28.65
C GLU A 325 36.36 17.67 -28.60
N PRO A 326 36.90 16.59 -29.18
CA PRO A 326 37.36 16.70 -30.56
C PRO A 326 37.14 15.46 -31.45
N GLN A 327 36.70 15.74 -32.68
CA GLN A 327 37.16 15.23 -33.99
C GLN A 327 37.60 13.75 -34.17
N SER A 328 36.80 13.07 -35.00
CA SER A 328 37.19 12.21 -36.15
C SER A 328 37.90 10.87 -35.91
N ARG A 329 37.26 9.75 -36.33
CA ARG A 329 37.53 9.01 -37.59
C ARG A 329 36.84 7.63 -37.60
N HIS A 330 36.24 7.32 -38.76
CA HIS A 330 35.96 6.00 -39.37
C HIS A 330 35.18 4.95 -38.56
N ALA A 331 33.89 4.73 -38.84
CA ALA A 331 33.34 3.91 -39.93
C ALA A 331 33.55 2.39 -39.74
N ALA A 332 32.53 1.72 -39.20
CA ALA A 332 31.69 0.73 -39.91
C ALA A 332 31.08 -0.31 -38.94
N ALA A 333 29.82 -0.64 -39.22
CA ALA A 333 29.04 -1.82 -38.82
C ALA A 333 28.21 -1.76 -37.51
N GLN A 334 26.89 -1.77 -37.77
CA GLN A 334 25.81 -2.44 -37.02
C GLN A 334 25.42 -1.85 -35.66
N ASP A 335 24.40 -0.98 -35.70
CA ASP A 335 23.49 -0.77 -34.58
C ASP A 335 22.05 -0.89 -35.09
N ASP A 336 21.35 -1.90 -34.57
CA ASP A 336 19.90 -2.06 -34.65
C ASP A 336 19.23 -0.84 -34.01
N ALA A 337 18.39 -0.18 -34.79
CA ALA A 337 17.72 1.05 -34.40
C ALA A 337 16.59 0.76 -33.40
N MET A 338 16.81 1.06 -32.12
CA MET A 338 15.72 1.52 -31.25
C MET A 338 15.36 2.97 -31.63
N PRO A 339 14.12 3.28 -32.05
CA PRO A 339 13.76 4.65 -32.36
C PRO A 339 13.54 5.46 -31.07
N LYS A 340 14.40 6.45 -30.86
CA LYS A 340 14.17 7.62 -30.01
C LYS A 340 13.16 8.54 -30.72
N HIS A 341 11.94 8.70 -30.22
CA HIS A 341 11.13 9.93 -30.37
C HIS A 341 9.98 9.94 -29.34
N PHE A 342 10.14 10.68 -28.23
CA PHE A 342 9.02 11.07 -27.35
C PHE A 342 8.78 12.58 -27.47
N LYS A 343 8.25 12.99 -28.63
CA LYS A 343 7.62 14.31 -28.83
C LYS A 343 6.48 14.13 -29.83
N ASP A 344 5.29 14.59 -29.45
CA ASP A 344 3.99 14.48 -30.14
C ASP A 344 3.55 13.05 -30.48
N GLN A 345 2.73 12.45 -29.61
CA GLN A 345 2.07 11.18 -29.91
C GLN A 345 0.77 11.45 -30.65
N ASP A 346 0.71 11.02 -31.91
CA ASP A 346 -0.53 10.99 -32.68
C ASP A 346 -1.51 9.95 -32.09
N PHE A 347 -2.81 10.19 -32.28
CA PHE A 347 -3.84 9.24 -31.88
C PHE A 347 -3.74 7.95 -32.71
N LEU A 348 -3.71 6.80 -32.04
CA LEU A 348 -3.68 5.48 -32.67
C LEU A 348 -5.10 4.87 -32.69
N PRO A 349 -5.77 4.80 -33.85
CA PRO A 349 -7.11 4.23 -33.95
C PRO A 349 -7.06 2.71 -33.76
N LEU A 350 -7.46 2.26 -32.57
CA LEU A 350 -7.64 0.85 -32.25
C LEU A 350 -8.80 0.19 -33.00
N GLN A 351 -8.66 -1.11 -33.26
CA GLN A 351 -9.68 -1.96 -33.87
C GLN A 351 -10.48 -2.69 -32.79
N ILE A 352 -11.78 -2.35 -32.68
CA ILE A 352 -12.65 -2.75 -31.57
C ILE A 352 -13.79 -3.64 -32.09
N ALA A 353 -14.09 -4.72 -31.39
CA ALA A 353 -15.30 -5.52 -31.56
C ALA A 353 -16.26 -5.31 -30.39
N VAL A 354 -17.57 -5.26 -30.66
CA VAL A 354 -18.61 -5.02 -29.64
C VAL A 354 -19.60 -6.19 -29.59
N LEU A 355 -19.74 -6.82 -28.42
CA LEU A 355 -20.68 -7.91 -28.17
C LEU A 355 -21.80 -7.50 -27.21
N THR A 356 -23.04 -7.61 -27.64
CA THR A 356 -24.18 -7.49 -26.74
C THR A 356 -24.66 -8.88 -26.33
N VAL A 357 -24.63 -9.17 -25.03
CA VAL A 357 -25.17 -10.40 -24.45
C VAL A 357 -26.61 -10.15 -24.01
N SER A 358 -27.56 -10.73 -24.74
CA SER A 358 -28.98 -10.59 -24.41
C SER A 358 -29.86 -11.58 -25.18
N ASP A 359 -30.86 -12.14 -24.48
CA ASP A 359 -31.87 -13.00 -25.10
C ASP A 359 -32.97 -12.23 -25.82
N THR A 360 -33.15 -10.94 -25.50
CA THR A 360 -34.31 -10.14 -25.94
C THR A 360 -33.93 -8.98 -26.83
N ARG A 361 -32.65 -8.59 -26.88
CA ARG A 361 -32.22 -7.47 -27.71
C ARG A 361 -32.06 -7.85 -29.17
N THR A 362 -32.39 -6.90 -30.01
CA THR A 362 -32.17 -6.88 -31.46
C THR A 362 -31.35 -5.63 -31.80
N GLU A 363 -30.85 -5.54 -33.04
CA GLU A 363 -30.10 -4.36 -33.48
C GLU A 363 -30.89 -3.05 -33.31
N GLU A 364 -32.21 -3.12 -33.45
CA GLU A 364 -33.11 -1.96 -33.31
C GLU A 364 -33.18 -1.42 -31.87
N ASN A 365 -33.19 -2.30 -30.87
CA ASN A 365 -33.42 -1.94 -29.47
C ASN A 365 -32.16 -2.08 -28.58
N ASP A 366 -31.02 -2.48 -29.14
CA ASP A 366 -29.76 -2.59 -28.42
C ASP A 366 -29.10 -1.23 -28.16
N THR A 367 -29.63 -0.52 -27.17
CA THR A 367 -29.14 0.81 -26.76
C THR A 367 -27.76 0.77 -26.10
N SER A 368 -27.37 -0.33 -25.47
CA SER A 368 -26.08 -0.43 -24.75
C SER A 368 -24.94 -0.74 -25.71
N GLY A 369 -25.11 -1.73 -26.60
CA GLY A 369 -24.11 -1.99 -27.64
C GLY A 369 -23.95 -0.79 -28.56
N ARG A 370 -25.06 -0.11 -28.93
CA ARG A 370 -24.99 1.12 -29.73
C ARG A 370 -24.23 2.24 -29.01
N CYS A 371 -24.47 2.41 -27.70
CA CYS A 371 -23.75 3.39 -26.87
C CYS A 371 -22.23 3.18 -26.90
N LEU A 372 -21.76 1.93 -26.86
CA LEU A 372 -20.33 1.60 -26.95
C LEU A 372 -19.75 1.87 -28.35
N VAL A 373 -20.50 1.53 -29.40
CA VAL A 373 -20.10 1.80 -30.79
C VAL A 373 -19.95 3.30 -31.04
N GLU A 374 -20.98 4.08 -30.72
CA GLU A 374 -20.99 5.54 -30.92
C GLU A 374 -19.82 6.21 -30.19
N ARG A 375 -19.50 5.74 -28.98
CA ARG A 375 -18.39 6.26 -28.16
C ARG A 375 -17.02 5.89 -28.70
N ALA A 376 -16.85 4.64 -29.15
CA ALA A 376 -15.62 4.19 -29.78
C ALA A 376 -15.32 4.97 -31.06
N GLU A 377 -16.32 5.12 -31.93
CA GLU A 377 -16.19 5.88 -33.17
C GLU A 377 -15.96 7.38 -32.90
N ALA A 378 -16.67 7.97 -31.93
CA ALA A 378 -16.47 9.37 -31.55
C ALA A 378 -15.07 9.65 -30.99
N ALA A 379 -14.44 8.67 -30.33
CA ALA A 379 -13.07 8.76 -29.87
C ALA A 379 -12.03 8.60 -31.00
N GLY A 380 -12.46 8.15 -32.19
CA GLY A 380 -11.62 7.93 -33.38
C GLY A 380 -11.22 6.48 -33.63
N HIS A 381 -11.69 5.52 -32.81
CA HIS A 381 -11.44 4.10 -33.01
C HIS A 381 -12.27 3.53 -34.16
N ARG A 382 -11.89 2.35 -34.65
CA ARG A 382 -12.64 1.62 -35.69
C ARG A 382 -13.37 0.44 -35.05
N VAL A 383 -14.70 0.43 -35.17
CA VAL A 383 -15.50 -0.72 -34.77
C VAL A 383 -15.55 -1.71 -35.94
N MET A 384 -14.83 -2.82 -35.81
CA MET A 384 -14.67 -3.83 -36.88
C MET A 384 -15.85 -4.79 -36.94
N ALA A 385 -16.45 -5.09 -35.78
CA ALA A 385 -17.57 -5.99 -35.69
C ALA A 385 -18.50 -5.60 -34.54
N LYS A 386 -19.80 -5.79 -34.75
CA LYS A 386 -20.82 -5.78 -33.70
C LYS A 386 -21.65 -7.06 -33.82
N ARG A 387 -21.90 -7.73 -32.70
CA ARG A 387 -22.71 -8.96 -32.65
C ARG A 387 -23.59 -8.98 -31.41
N ILE A 388 -24.79 -9.54 -31.53
CA ILE A 388 -25.67 -9.86 -30.40
C ILE A 388 -25.70 -11.38 -30.22
N VAL A 389 -25.48 -11.85 -29.00
CA VAL A 389 -25.46 -13.28 -28.65
C VAL A 389 -26.36 -13.50 -27.43
N PRO A 390 -27.15 -14.59 -27.37
CA PRO A 390 -27.94 -14.91 -26.18
C PRO A 390 -27.05 -15.23 -24.98
N ASP A 391 -27.61 -15.20 -23.76
CA ASP A 391 -26.88 -15.47 -22.52
C ASP A 391 -26.61 -16.98 -22.35
N ASP A 392 -25.74 -17.50 -23.21
CA ASP A 392 -25.29 -18.88 -23.24
C ASP A 392 -23.75 -18.92 -23.22
N ILE A 393 -23.20 -19.62 -22.24
CA ILE A 393 -21.76 -19.71 -21.98
C ILE A 393 -20.99 -20.15 -23.22
N TYR A 394 -21.49 -21.14 -23.97
CA TYR A 394 -20.77 -21.71 -25.10
C TYR A 394 -20.82 -20.81 -26.33
N ARG A 395 -21.97 -20.16 -26.58
CA ARG A 395 -22.11 -19.19 -27.67
C ARG A 395 -21.29 -17.93 -27.42
N MET A 396 -21.27 -17.44 -26.18
CA MET A 396 -20.38 -16.34 -25.78
C MET A 396 -18.93 -16.73 -26.00
N ARG A 397 -18.48 -17.88 -25.49
CA ARG A 397 -17.11 -18.36 -25.70
C ARG A 397 -16.74 -18.47 -27.16
N ALA A 398 -17.61 -19.04 -27.99
CA ALA A 398 -17.36 -19.12 -29.43
C ALA A 398 -17.14 -17.74 -30.07
N ALA A 399 -17.99 -16.75 -29.74
CA ALA A 399 -17.85 -15.39 -30.26
C ALA A 399 -16.56 -14.70 -29.75
N PHE A 400 -16.24 -14.81 -28.47
CA PHE A 400 -15.00 -14.26 -27.92
C PHE A 400 -13.77 -14.94 -28.53
N SER A 401 -13.74 -16.28 -28.59
CA SER A 401 -12.61 -17.02 -29.14
C SER A 401 -12.37 -16.74 -30.63
N GLU A 402 -13.43 -16.54 -31.42
CA GLU A 402 -13.32 -16.11 -32.82
C GLU A 402 -12.56 -14.78 -32.93
N TRP A 403 -12.91 -13.80 -32.10
CA TRP A 403 -12.27 -12.47 -32.12
C TRP A 403 -10.90 -12.44 -31.45
N ILE A 404 -10.66 -13.24 -30.41
CA ILE A 404 -9.34 -13.39 -29.76
C ILE A 404 -8.32 -14.00 -30.74
N ALA A 405 -8.79 -14.85 -31.66
CA ALA A 405 -7.94 -15.46 -32.68
C ALA A 405 -7.73 -14.56 -33.92
N ASP A 406 -8.50 -13.48 -34.06
CA ASP A 406 -8.40 -12.55 -35.18
C ASP A 406 -7.31 -11.51 -34.92
N PRO A 407 -6.20 -11.50 -35.69
CA PRO A 407 -5.09 -10.57 -35.47
C PRO A 407 -5.47 -9.10 -35.76
N GLU A 408 -6.59 -8.83 -36.44
CA GLU A 408 -7.05 -7.46 -36.67
C GLU A 408 -7.79 -6.88 -35.47
N ILE A 409 -8.39 -7.71 -34.60
CA ILE A 409 -9.13 -7.23 -33.43
C ILE A 409 -8.18 -7.04 -32.25
N GLN A 410 -8.15 -5.82 -31.71
CA GLN A 410 -7.25 -5.45 -30.61
C GLN A 410 -7.99 -5.31 -29.27
N VAL A 411 -9.28 -4.97 -29.32
CA VAL A 411 -10.13 -4.78 -28.14
C VAL A 411 -11.50 -5.39 -28.38
N ILE A 412 -12.01 -6.12 -27.39
CA ILE A 412 -13.37 -6.63 -27.35
C ILE A 412 -14.09 -5.97 -26.18
N LEU A 413 -15.22 -5.34 -26.47
CA LEU A 413 -16.12 -4.77 -25.47
C LEU A 413 -17.40 -5.59 -25.45
N SER A 414 -17.85 -6.03 -24.28
CA SER A 414 -19.16 -6.67 -24.15
C SER A 414 -20.07 -5.93 -23.17
N THR A 415 -21.38 -6.06 -23.36
CA THR A 415 -22.40 -5.55 -22.46
C THR A 415 -23.50 -6.58 -22.22
N GLY A 416 -23.93 -6.75 -20.98
CA GLY A 416 -24.97 -7.71 -20.58
C GLY A 416 -24.42 -8.93 -19.87
N GLY A 417 -25.30 -9.71 -19.23
CA GLY A 417 -24.96 -11.00 -18.60
C GLY A 417 -23.98 -10.95 -17.42
N THR A 418 -23.72 -9.78 -16.81
CA THR A 418 -22.80 -9.61 -15.67
C THR A 418 -23.52 -9.45 -14.32
N GLY A 419 -24.84 -9.66 -14.25
CA GLY A 419 -25.59 -9.64 -13.00
C GLY A 419 -25.34 -10.88 -12.12
N VAL A 420 -26.04 -10.96 -11.00
CA VAL A 420 -25.94 -12.07 -10.02
C VAL A 420 -27.02 -13.14 -10.20
N THR A 421 -27.90 -13.00 -11.20
CA THR A 421 -28.97 -13.98 -11.43
C THR A 421 -28.41 -15.19 -12.17
N GLY A 422 -29.03 -16.36 -12.01
CA GLY A 422 -28.56 -17.58 -12.68
C GLY A 422 -28.65 -17.56 -14.22
N ARG A 423 -29.14 -16.47 -14.81
CA ARG A 423 -29.10 -16.24 -16.27
C ARG A 423 -27.83 -15.51 -16.68
N ASP A 424 -27.36 -14.58 -15.85
CA ASP A 424 -26.19 -13.76 -16.11
C ASP A 424 -24.91 -14.61 -16.07
N SER A 425 -24.36 -14.96 -17.23
CA SER A 425 -23.26 -15.94 -17.32
C SER A 425 -21.98 -15.40 -17.99
N THR A 426 -21.88 -14.09 -18.20
CA THR A 426 -20.74 -13.47 -18.90
C THR A 426 -19.41 -13.67 -18.18
N PRO A 427 -19.30 -13.49 -16.84
CA PRO A 427 -18.05 -13.79 -16.13
C PRO A 427 -17.62 -15.26 -16.24
N GLU A 428 -18.57 -16.19 -16.11
CA GLU A 428 -18.33 -17.63 -16.25
C GLU A 428 -17.88 -18.00 -17.67
N ALA A 429 -18.39 -17.29 -18.69
CA ALA A 429 -18.01 -17.50 -20.07
C ALA A 429 -16.61 -16.98 -20.38
N VAL A 430 -16.28 -15.77 -19.92
CA VAL A 430 -15.09 -15.02 -20.34
C VAL A 430 -13.86 -15.27 -19.47
N ALA A 431 -14.01 -15.41 -18.15
CA ALA A 431 -12.87 -15.57 -17.25
C ALA A 431 -11.93 -16.74 -17.65
N PRO A 432 -12.43 -17.92 -18.08
CA PRO A 432 -11.56 -19.02 -18.52
C PRO A 432 -10.82 -18.79 -19.84
N LEU A 433 -11.16 -17.74 -20.59
CA LEU A 433 -10.49 -17.38 -21.85
C LEU A 433 -9.34 -16.38 -21.64
N LEU A 434 -9.19 -15.82 -20.45
CA LEU A 434 -8.20 -14.79 -20.16
C LEU A 434 -6.84 -15.41 -19.84
N ASP A 435 -5.80 -14.96 -20.53
CA ASP A 435 -4.41 -15.28 -20.16
C ASP A 435 -3.98 -14.49 -18.93
N LYS A 436 -4.42 -13.23 -18.83
CA LYS A 436 -4.12 -12.33 -17.72
C LYS A 436 -5.37 -11.56 -17.31
N PRO A 437 -5.94 -11.80 -16.12
CA PRO A 437 -7.05 -11.00 -15.61
C PRO A 437 -6.57 -9.58 -15.27
N LEU A 438 -7.44 -8.58 -15.51
CA LEU A 438 -7.23 -7.18 -15.14
C LEU A 438 -8.23 -6.81 -14.05
N GLU A 439 -8.01 -7.29 -12.83
CA GLU A 439 -8.94 -7.15 -11.70
C GLU A 439 -9.31 -5.69 -11.40
N GLY A 440 -8.32 -4.78 -11.52
CA GLY A 440 -8.50 -3.34 -11.31
C GLY A 440 -9.56 -2.69 -12.21
N PHE A 441 -9.90 -3.28 -13.37
CA PHE A 441 -10.98 -2.77 -14.21
C PHE A 441 -12.35 -2.88 -13.50
N GLY A 442 -12.66 -4.06 -12.96
CA GLY A 442 -13.91 -4.29 -12.26
C GLY A 442 -14.02 -3.44 -10.99
N GLU A 443 -12.90 -3.25 -10.29
CA GLU A 443 -12.81 -2.43 -9.09
C GLU A 443 -13.04 -0.94 -9.37
N LEU A 444 -12.34 -0.38 -10.36
CA LEU A 444 -12.55 1.00 -10.79
C LEU A 444 -13.98 1.23 -11.28
N PHE A 445 -14.53 0.29 -12.03
CA PHE A 445 -15.92 0.36 -12.47
C PHE A 445 -16.89 0.42 -11.28
N ARG A 446 -16.69 -0.44 -10.27
CA ARG A 446 -17.51 -0.43 -9.05
C ARG A 446 -17.31 0.85 -8.24
N SER A 447 -16.09 1.38 -8.15
CA SER A 447 -15.80 2.64 -7.46
C SER A 447 -16.55 3.82 -8.10
N PHE A 448 -16.56 3.92 -9.44
CA PHE A 448 -17.31 5.00 -10.10
C PHE A 448 -18.82 4.77 -10.04
N SER A 449 -19.26 3.52 -10.15
CA SER A 449 -20.68 3.18 -10.04
C SER A 449 -21.23 3.43 -8.63
N LEU A 450 -20.40 3.39 -7.58
CA LEU A 450 -20.82 3.70 -6.21
C LEU A 450 -21.38 5.13 -6.09
N GLU A 451 -20.83 6.09 -6.84
CA GLU A 451 -21.31 7.48 -6.86
C GLU A 451 -22.70 7.60 -7.50
N GLU A 452 -23.01 6.75 -8.49
CA GLU A 452 -24.25 6.82 -9.26
C GLU A 452 -25.39 5.97 -8.67
N ILE A 453 -25.08 4.74 -8.27
CA ILE A 453 -26.07 3.72 -7.89
C ILE A 453 -25.88 3.20 -6.46
N GLY A 454 -24.93 3.75 -5.70
CA GLY A 454 -24.68 3.38 -4.32
C GLY A 454 -24.30 1.90 -4.16
N THR A 455 -24.75 1.29 -3.07
CA THR A 455 -24.41 -0.09 -2.70
C THR A 455 -24.88 -1.14 -3.72
N SER A 456 -25.79 -0.80 -4.63
CA SER A 456 -26.20 -1.68 -5.73
C SER A 456 -25.05 -2.07 -6.66
N THR A 457 -23.95 -1.31 -6.68
CA THR A 457 -22.75 -1.69 -7.44
C THR A 457 -22.12 -3.01 -7.00
N LEU A 458 -22.41 -3.49 -5.79
CA LEU A 458 -21.96 -4.80 -5.30
C LEU A 458 -22.43 -5.95 -6.20
N GLN A 459 -23.55 -5.78 -6.89
CA GLN A 459 -24.13 -6.78 -7.79
C GLN A 459 -23.48 -6.78 -9.19
N SER A 460 -22.55 -5.86 -9.47
CA SER A 460 -21.88 -5.77 -10.77
C SER A 460 -20.65 -6.68 -10.82
N ARG A 461 -20.70 -7.70 -11.68
CA ARG A 461 -19.58 -8.58 -11.98
C ARG A 461 -18.85 -8.17 -13.26
N ALA A 462 -18.68 -6.86 -13.48
CA ALA A 462 -17.86 -6.34 -14.57
C ALA A 462 -16.42 -6.86 -14.44
N LEU A 463 -15.83 -7.30 -15.56
CA LEU A 463 -14.48 -7.87 -15.59
C LEU A 463 -13.70 -7.39 -16.80
N GLY A 464 -12.38 -7.39 -16.70
CA GLY A 464 -11.47 -7.07 -17.79
C GLY A 464 -10.29 -8.03 -17.81
N GLY A 465 -9.62 -8.15 -18.95
CA GLY A 465 -8.48 -9.04 -19.10
C GLY A 465 -7.79 -8.93 -20.44
N LEU A 466 -6.75 -9.74 -20.61
CA LEU A 466 -6.00 -9.92 -21.84
C LEU A 466 -6.05 -11.40 -22.26
N ALA A 467 -6.30 -11.65 -23.54
CA ALA A 467 -6.21 -12.98 -24.14
C ALA A 467 -5.58 -12.87 -25.55
N ASN A 468 -4.51 -13.62 -25.82
CA ASN A 468 -3.80 -13.67 -27.10
C ASN A 468 -3.50 -12.27 -27.69
N GLY A 469 -3.05 -11.33 -26.86
CA GLY A 469 -2.77 -9.94 -27.29
C GLY A 469 -4.00 -9.06 -27.52
N THR A 470 -5.21 -9.55 -27.23
CA THR A 470 -6.48 -8.83 -27.34
C THR A 470 -7.01 -8.42 -25.97
N PHE A 471 -7.32 -7.15 -25.76
CA PHE A 471 -7.95 -6.68 -24.54
C PHE A 471 -9.45 -7.00 -24.53
N ILE A 472 -9.97 -7.43 -23.39
CA ILE A 472 -11.38 -7.79 -23.23
C ILE A 472 -11.97 -7.06 -22.04
N PHE A 473 -13.12 -6.40 -22.22
CA PHE A 473 -13.84 -5.69 -21.15
C PHE A 473 -15.33 -6.02 -21.18
N CYS A 474 -15.85 -6.63 -20.11
CA CYS A 474 -17.24 -7.03 -19.98
C CYS A 474 -17.98 -6.10 -19.02
N LEU A 475 -19.06 -5.48 -19.53
CA LEU A 475 -19.81 -4.42 -18.88
C LEU A 475 -21.24 -4.85 -18.53
N PRO A 476 -21.89 -4.21 -17.55
CA PRO A 476 -23.31 -4.42 -17.30
C PRO A 476 -24.20 -4.02 -18.48
N GLY A 477 -25.37 -4.65 -18.57
CA GLY A 477 -26.34 -4.44 -19.66
C GLY A 477 -27.02 -3.07 -19.69
N SER A 478 -26.81 -2.22 -18.68
CA SER A 478 -27.35 -0.86 -18.64
C SER A 478 -26.54 0.08 -19.52
N SER A 479 -27.23 0.90 -20.32
CA SER A 479 -26.58 1.94 -21.11
C SER A 479 -25.92 3.01 -20.23
N GLY A 480 -26.42 3.24 -19.00
CA GLY A 480 -25.73 4.07 -17.99
C GLY A 480 -24.36 3.50 -17.62
N ALA A 481 -24.32 2.20 -17.26
CA ALA A 481 -23.08 1.51 -16.95
C ALA A 481 -22.07 1.54 -18.10
N CYS A 482 -22.52 1.37 -19.34
CA CYS A 482 -21.65 1.48 -20.52
C CYS A 482 -21.05 2.89 -20.68
N ARG A 483 -21.82 3.94 -20.38
CA ARG A 483 -21.31 5.32 -20.39
C ARG A 483 -20.27 5.52 -19.30
N THR A 484 -20.57 5.13 -18.07
CA THR A 484 -19.65 5.28 -16.93
C THR A 484 -18.34 4.55 -17.20
N ALA A 485 -18.39 3.30 -17.68
CA ALA A 485 -17.19 2.55 -18.01
C ALA A 485 -16.37 3.19 -19.14
N TRP A 486 -17.03 3.64 -20.21
CA TRP A 486 -16.32 4.28 -21.31
C TRP A 486 -15.71 5.61 -20.89
N ASP A 487 -16.54 6.52 -20.40
CA ASP A 487 -16.18 7.93 -20.18
C ASP A 487 -15.19 8.08 -19.01
N ARG A 488 -15.24 7.19 -18.01
CA ARG A 488 -14.39 7.27 -16.80
C ARG A 488 -13.17 6.36 -16.84
N ILE A 489 -13.16 5.32 -17.67
CA ILE A 489 -12.09 4.31 -17.69
C ILE A 489 -11.55 4.10 -19.10
N LEU A 490 -12.37 3.56 -20.01
CA LEU A 490 -11.88 3.05 -21.30
C LEU A 490 -11.37 4.16 -22.20
N LEU A 491 -12.00 5.34 -22.24
CA LEU A 491 -11.57 6.45 -23.08
C LEU A 491 -10.11 6.83 -22.78
N ALA A 492 -9.76 6.94 -21.49
CA ALA A 492 -8.40 7.26 -21.09
C ALA A 492 -7.42 6.12 -21.41
N GLN A 493 -7.83 4.87 -21.18
CA GLN A 493 -6.94 3.71 -21.36
C GLN A 493 -6.77 3.27 -22.83
N LEU A 494 -7.74 3.55 -23.70
CA LEU A 494 -7.69 3.22 -25.12
C LEU A 494 -7.18 4.38 -25.99
N ASP A 495 -6.98 5.57 -25.41
CA ASP A 495 -6.34 6.69 -26.09
C ASP A 495 -4.82 6.67 -25.89
N SER A 496 -4.07 6.51 -26.98
CA SER A 496 -2.61 6.49 -27.00
C SER A 496 -1.96 7.78 -26.48
N ARG A 497 -2.71 8.89 -26.39
CA ARG A 497 -2.23 10.20 -25.94
C ARG A 497 -2.29 10.35 -24.42
N THR A 498 -3.02 9.47 -23.72
CA THR A 498 -3.19 9.54 -22.26
C THR A 498 -1.89 9.17 -21.55
N GLN A 499 -1.51 10.00 -20.57
CA GLN A 499 -0.33 9.82 -19.72
C GLN A 499 -0.75 9.58 -18.26
N PRO A 500 0.01 8.84 -17.44
CA PRO A 500 1.36 8.32 -17.69
C PRO A 500 1.40 6.96 -18.41
N CYS A 501 0.31 6.18 -18.37
CA CYS A 501 0.21 4.85 -18.97
C CYS A 501 -1.19 4.64 -19.56
N ASN A 502 -1.27 3.95 -20.71
CA ASN A 502 -2.51 3.52 -21.35
C ASN A 502 -2.33 2.14 -22.02
N PHE A 503 -3.42 1.43 -22.25
CA PHE A 503 -3.40 0.12 -22.92
C PHE A 503 -3.07 0.24 -24.41
N ALA A 504 -3.47 1.32 -25.07
CA ALA A 504 -3.26 1.50 -26.51
C ALA A 504 -1.78 1.41 -26.93
N GLN A 505 -0.87 1.97 -26.12
CA GLN A 505 0.57 1.92 -26.36
C GLN A 505 1.19 0.54 -26.10
N LEU A 506 0.53 -0.30 -25.30
CA LEU A 506 1.04 -1.63 -24.98
C LEU A 506 0.73 -2.62 -26.10
N ILE A 507 -0.33 -2.42 -26.89
CA ILE A 507 -0.81 -3.35 -27.91
C ILE A 507 0.29 -3.89 -28.84
N PRO A 508 1.19 -3.06 -29.41
CA PRO A 508 2.26 -3.56 -30.28
C PRO A 508 3.22 -4.55 -29.60
N ARG A 509 3.29 -4.53 -28.26
CA ARG A 509 4.25 -5.27 -27.45
C ARG A 509 3.64 -6.49 -26.75
N LEU A 510 2.31 -6.70 -26.84
CA LEU A 510 1.63 -7.75 -26.09
C LEU A 510 1.98 -9.17 -26.55
N LEU A 511 2.51 -9.30 -27.78
CA LEU A 511 2.95 -10.56 -28.37
C LEU A 511 4.48 -10.71 -28.41
N GLU A 512 5.24 -9.77 -27.81
CA GLU A 512 6.69 -9.90 -27.63
C GLU A 512 6.96 -11.12 -26.71
N ARG A 513 7.82 -12.04 -27.15
CA ARG A 513 8.20 -13.26 -26.42
C ARG A 513 9.52 -13.12 -25.71
#